data_AF-A0AAP0S2P3-F1
#
_entry.id   AF-A0AAP0S2P3-F1
#
_cell.length_a   1.000
_cell.length_b   1.000
_cell.length_c   1.000
_cell.angle_alpha   90.00
_cell.angle_beta   90.00
_cell.angle_gamma   90.00
#
_symmetry.space_group_name_H-M   'P 1'
#
loop_
_entity.id
_entity.type
_entity.pdbx_description
1 polymer ?
#
loop_
_entity_poly.entity_id
_entity_poly.type
_entity_poly.pdbx_seq_one_letter_code
_entity_poly.pdbx_strand_id
1 'polypeptide(L)'
;MSPGYVNGLEVTSYICFLESLIDHPDDVKELREDQVVFNFLGSDKEVAKLFNMISNDLVPDPEMYKSVEESIQEHFLCRCNTWMAKGLHDHCSSPWTMIAFFAATFVIILTFLQTFYTMFPQS
;
A
#
# COMPACT_ATOMS: atom_id res chain seq x y z
N MET A 1 20.77 -35.55 1.90
CA MET A 1 20.91 -34.11 1.57
C MET A 1 22.10 -33.58 2.34
N SER A 2 23.10 -33.02 1.66
CA SER A 2 24.31 -32.50 2.31
C SER A 2 24.04 -31.06 2.78
N PRO A 3 24.52 -30.62 3.96
CA PRO A 3 24.13 -29.33 4.57
C PRO A 3 24.79 -28.09 3.91
N GLY A 4 25.44 -28.25 2.76
CA GLY A 4 26.31 -27.23 2.16
C GLY A 4 25.67 -26.33 1.10
N TYR A 5 24.40 -26.52 0.73
CA TYR A 5 23.73 -25.74 -0.32
C TYR A 5 22.97 -24.50 0.18
N VAL A 6 22.74 -24.37 1.49
CA VAL A 6 21.91 -23.30 2.06
C VAL A 6 22.55 -21.92 1.85
N ASN A 7 23.88 -21.83 1.85
CA ASN A 7 24.60 -20.55 1.73
C ASN A 7 24.53 -19.91 0.34
N GLY A 8 24.11 -20.65 -0.70
CA GLY A 8 24.05 -20.12 -2.06
C GLY A 8 22.76 -19.37 -2.39
N LEU A 9 21.68 -19.67 -1.65
CA LEU A 9 20.36 -19.09 -1.91
C LEU A 9 20.08 -17.85 -1.08
N GLU A 10 20.84 -17.60 -0.01
CA GLU A 10 20.62 -16.44 0.88
C GLU A 10 20.70 -15.10 0.16
N VAL A 11 21.78 -14.87 -0.59
CA VAL A 11 21.95 -13.63 -1.36
C VAL A 11 20.88 -13.52 -2.45
N THR A 12 20.58 -14.63 -3.12
CA THR A 12 19.57 -14.69 -4.19
C THR A 12 18.16 -14.38 -3.66
N SER A 13 17.76 -15.04 -2.57
CA SER A 13 16.50 -14.81 -1.87
C SER A 13 16.40 -13.39 -1.35
N TYR A 14 17.50 -12.82 -0.84
CA TYR A 14 17.51 -11.43 -0.38
C TYR A 14 17.34 -10.44 -1.53
N ILE A 15 17.98 -10.67 -2.68
CA ILE A 15 17.80 -9.83 -3.88
C ILE A 15 16.36 -9.89 -4.38
N CYS A 16 15.76 -11.09 -4.46
CA CYS A 16 14.36 -11.24 -4.85
C CYS A 16 13.39 -10.62 -3.84
N PHE A 17 13.70 -10.70 -2.53
CA PHE A 17 12.94 -10.01 -1.49
C PHE A 17 13.03 -8.49 -1.64
N LEU A 18 14.22 -7.92 -1.89
CA LEU A 18 14.34 -6.49 -2.12
C LEU A 18 13.63 -6.05 -3.40
N GLU A 19 13.65 -6.88 -4.44
CA GLU A 19 12.92 -6.59 -5.67
C GLU A 19 11.40 -6.59 -5.46
N SER A 20 10.86 -7.46 -4.61
CA SER A 20 9.43 -7.42 -4.28
C SER A 20 9.00 -6.15 -3.51
N LEU A 21 9.96 -5.45 -2.90
CA LEU A 21 9.76 -4.15 -2.25
C LEU A 21 10.01 -2.96 -3.19
N ILE A 22 10.67 -3.15 -4.33
CA ILE A 22 11.10 -2.08 -5.25
C ILE A 22 10.37 -2.22 -6.58
N ASP A 23 9.26 -1.51 -6.75
CA ASP A 23 8.56 -1.44 -8.05
C ASP A 23 8.94 -0.15 -8.80
N HIS A 24 9.16 0.94 -8.05
CA HIS A 24 9.38 2.29 -8.57
C HIS A 24 10.61 2.97 -7.93
N PRO A 25 11.16 4.02 -8.56
CA PRO A 25 12.26 4.80 -7.99
C PRO A 25 11.93 5.43 -6.64
N ASP A 26 10.64 5.69 -6.37
CA ASP A 26 10.19 6.23 -5.08
C ASP A 26 10.36 5.20 -3.95
N ASP A 27 10.17 3.91 -4.22
CA ASP A 27 10.40 2.84 -3.22
C ASP A 27 11.88 2.75 -2.86
N VAL A 28 12.77 2.87 -3.86
CA VAL A 28 14.22 2.95 -3.63
C VAL A 28 14.58 4.15 -2.77
N LYS A 29 13.92 5.29 -3.01
CA LYS A 29 14.14 6.49 -2.21
C LYS A 29 13.74 6.26 -0.75
N GLU A 30 12.58 5.67 -0.49
CA GLU A 30 12.13 5.34 0.87
C GLU A 30 13.11 4.36 1.56
N LEU A 31 13.48 3.26 0.88
CA LEU A 31 14.43 2.29 1.41
C LEU A 31 15.82 2.87 1.66
N ARG A 32 16.25 3.86 0.87
CA ARG A 32 17.50 4.58 1.10
C ARG A 32 17.41 5.52 2.30
N GLU A 33 16.30 6.25 2.44
CA GLU A 33 16.07 7.14 3.58
C GLU A 33 16.10 6.36 4.90
N ASP A 34 15.58 5.12 4.89
CA ASP A 34 15.61 4.18 6.01
C ASP A 34 16.90 3.33 6.09
N GLN A 35 17.91 3.63 5.26
CA GLN A 35 19.23 2.97 5.24
C GLN A 35 19.20 1.45 4.97
N VAL A 36 18.14 0.96 4.34
CA VAL A 36 18.02 -0.43 3.87
C VAL A 36 18.82 -0.65 2.59
N VAL A 37 18.79 0.33 1.66
CA VAL A 37 19.52 0.28 0.39
C VAL A 37 20.48 1.45 0.26
N PHE A 38 21.70 1.18 -0.20
CA PHE A 38 22.69 2.20 -0.51
C PHE A 38 22.81 2.40 -2.02
N ASN A 39 22.63 3.64 -2.47
CA ASN A 39 22.70 3.98 -3.89
C ASN A 39 24.14 4.29 -4.31
N PHE A 40 24.71 3.43 -5.15
CA PHE A 40 26.02 3.61 -5.81
C PHE A 40 25.92 3.80 -7.32
N LEU A 41 24.70 3.84 -7.88
CA LEU A 41 24.42 3.86 -9.33
C LEU A 41 24.07 5.27 -9.84
N GLY A 42 24.09 6.28 -8.97
CA GLY A 42 23.91 7.69 -9.31
C GLY A 42 22.47 8.21 -9.20
N SER A 43 21.48 7.31 -9.14
CA SER A 43 20.05 7.62 -9.30
C SER A 43 19.19 6.48 -8.79
N ASP A 44 18.06 6.79 -8.18
CA ASP A 44 17.14 5.77 -7.64
C ASP A 44 16.47 4.96 -8.77
N LYS A 45 16.33 5.57 -9.95
CA LYS A 45 15.84 4.89 -11.16
C LYS A 45 16.81 3.81 -11.64
N GLU A 46 18.11 4.08 -11.59
CA GLU A 46 19.11 3.11 -12.00
C GLU A 46 19.20 1.93 -11.02
N VAL A 47 18.97 2.17 -9.72
CA VAL A 47 18.86 1.10 -8.71
C VAL A 47 17.62 0.23 -8.94
N ALA A 48 16.43 0.83 -9.09
CA ALA A 48 15.20 0.07 -9.36
C ALA A 48 15.34 -0.79 -10.63
N LYS A 49 15.93 -0.22 -11.69
CA LYS A 49 16.20 -0.96 -12.93
C LYS A 49 17.18 -2.11 -12.71
N LEU A 50 18.19 -1.95 -11.86
CA LEU A 50 19.12 -3.04 -11.57
C LEU A 50 18.40 -4.21 -10.89
N PHE A 51 17.64 -3.96 -9.83
CA PHE A 51 16.92 -5.00 -9.09
C PHE A 51 15.96 -5.77 -9.99
N ASN A 52 15.13 -5.08 -10.79
CA ASN A 52 14.21 -5.72 -11.72
C ASN A 52 14.93 -6.50 -12.83
N MET A 53 16.17 -6.13 -13.18
CA MET A 53 16.93 -6.84 -14.20
C MET A 53 17.58 -8.10 -13.63
N ILE A 54 18.18 -8.01 -12.45
CA ILE A 54 18.91 -9.13 -11.83
C ILE A 54 17.96 -10.18 -11.25
N SER A 55 16.77 -9.80 -10.79
CA SER A 55 15.78 -10.73 -10.20
C SER A 55 15.23 -11.74 -11.21
N ASN A 56 15.11 -11.37 -12.50
CA ASN A 56 14.42 -12.17 -13.53
C ASN A 56 14.97 -13.59 -13.71
N ASP A 57 16.29 -13.78 -13.55
CA ASP A 57 16.96 -15.07 -13.78
C ASP A 57 17.31 -15.79 -12.47
N LEU A 58 16.89 -15.24 -11.33
CA LEU A 58 17.19 -15.77 -10.00
C LEU A 58 16.09 -16.72 -9.52
N VAL A 59 16.50 -17.80 -8.86
CA VAL A 59 15.60 -18.75 -8.21
C VAL A 59 15.79 -18.63 -6.70
N PRO A 60 14.92 -17.88 -6.00
CA PRO A 60 15.02 -17.73 -4.55
C PRO A 60 14.51 -18.98 -3.83
N ASP A 61 14.99 -19.19 -2.60
CA ASP A 61 14.27 -19.97 -1.59
C ASP A 61 13.13 -19.12 -1.02
N PRO A 62 11.85 -19.46 -1.28
CA PRO A 62 10.70 -18.68 -0.85
C PRO A 62 10.50 -18.69 0.66
N GLU A 63 11.05 -19.64 1.41
CA GLU A 63 10.86 -19.70 2.86
C GLU A 63 11.89 -18.85 3.62
N MET A 64 12.93 -18.35 2.96
CA MET A 64 14.07 -17.73 3.61
C MET A 64 13.75 -16.37 4.26
N TYR A 65 12.95 -15.54 3.58
CA TYR A 65 12.54 -14.21 4.07
C TYR A 65 11.02 -14.10 4.29
N LYS A 66 10.28 -15.20 4.13
CA LYS A 66 8.82 -15.24 4.30
C LYS A 66 8.34 -14.70 5.65
N SER A 67 9.03 -15.02 6.74
CA SER A 67 8.68 -14.51 8.07
C SER A 67 8.82 -12.99 8.16
N VAL A 68 9.77 -12.41 7.43
CA VAL A 68 9.97 -10.96 7.33
C VAL A 68 8.86 -10.34 6.49
N GLU A 69 8.54 -10.91 5.34
CA GLU A 69 7.42 -10.49 4.49
C GLU A 69 6.09 -10.52 5.25
N GLU A 70 5.81 -11.60 5.98
CA GLU A 70 4.61 -11.75 6.82
C GLU A 70 4.57 -10.68 7.91
N SER A 71 5.70 -10.38 8.55
CA SER A 71 5.78 -9.35 9.60
C SER A 71 5.52 -7.94 9.04
N ILE A 72 6.05 -7.63 7.84
CA ILE A 72 5.79 -6.36 7.16
C ILE A 72 4.31 -6.24 6.79
N GLN A 73 3.74 -7.30 6.23
CA GLN A 73 2.33 -7.33 5.84
C GLN A 73 1.39 -7.20 7.05
N GLU A 74 1.68 -7.89 8.14
CA GLU A 74 0.91 -7.79 9.39
C GLU A 74 0.97 -6.37 9.95
N HIS A 75 2.15 -5.74 9.96
CA HIS A 75 2.32 -4.37 10.41
C HIS A 75 1.49 -3.40 9.56
N PHE A 76 1.53 -3.55 8.22
CA PHE A 76 0.76 -2.72 7.30
C PHE A 76 -0.75 -2.87 7.52
N LEU A 77 -1.25 -4.11 7.59
CA LEU A 77 -2.67 -4.39 7.84
C LEU A 77 -3.13 -3.87 9.20
N CYS A 78 -2.33 -4.06 10.25
CA CYS A 78 -2.63 -3.53 11.58
C CYS A 78 -2.71 -2.00 11.58
N ARG A 79 -1.78 -1.34 10.89
CA ARG A 79 -1.79 0.12 10.70
C ARG A 79 -3.04 0.54 9.93
N CYS A 80 -3.33 -0.04 8.77
CA CYS A 80 -4.54 0.28 8.00
C CYS A 80 -5.82 0.10 8.83
N ASN A 81 -5.94 -0.99 9.58
CA ASN A 81 -7.07 -1.24 10.46
C ASN A 81 -7.19 -0.17 11.55
N THR A 82 -6.08 0.24 12.14
CA THR A 82 -6.05 1.31 13.16
C THR A 82 -6.47 2.65 12.58
N TRP A 83 -5.97 3.01 11.40
CA TRP A 83 -6.32 4.26 10.72
C TRP A 83 -7.79 4.26 10.27
N MET A 84 -8.29 3.14 9.77
CA MET A 84 -9.69 2.98 9.40
C MET A 84 -10.60 3.06 10.63
N ALA A 85 -10.23 2.41 11.74
CA ALA A 85 -10.95 2.51 13.00
C ALA A 85 -10.96 3.95 13.53
N LYS A 86 -9.83 4.68 13.43
CA LYS A 86 -9.75 6.08 13.82
C LYS A 86 -10.59 6.98 12.92
N GLY A 87 -10.54 6.81 11.61
CA GLY A 87 -11.35 7.60 10.67
C GLY A 87 -12.85 7.35 10.87
N LEU A 88 -13.24 6.09 11.07
CA LEU A 88 -14.60 5.73 11.42
C LEU A 88 -15.00 6.35 12.76
N HIS A 89 -14.13 6.30 13.76
CA HIS A 89 -14.36 6.95 15.04
C HIS A 89 -14.52 8.47 14.84
N ASP A 90 -13.56 9.18 14.29
CA ASP A 90 -13.61 10.65 14.18
C ASP A 90 -14.82 11.14 13.35
N HIS A 91 -15.22 10.40 12.31
CA HIS A 91 -16.36 10.78 11.46
C HIS A 91 -17.73 10.31 12.02
N CYS A 92 -17.79 9.16 12.69
CA CYS A 92 -19.04 8.59 13.24
C CYS A 92 -19.22 8.78 14.76
N SER A 93 -18.26 9.37 15.49
CA SER A 93 -18.34 9.54 16.96
C SER A 93 -19.31 10.60 17.42
N SER A 94 -19.74 11.48 16.53
CA SER A 94 -20.84 12.39 16.80
C SER A 94 -22.06 11.85 16.05
N PRO A 95 -22.96 11.11 16.73
CA PRO A 95 -24.25 10.72 16.16
C PRO A 95 -24.95 11.92 15.51
N TRP A 96 -24.78 13.11 16.10
CA TRP A 96 -25.28 14.38 15.59
C TRP A 96 -24.69 14.79 14.25
N THR A 97 -23.39 14.61 14.04
CA THR A 97 -22.73 14.95 12.77
C THR A 97 -23.22 14.02 11.65
N MET A 98 -23.39 12.73 11.95
CA MET A 98 -23.94 11.78 10.98
C MET A 98 -25.39 12.09 10.64
N ILE A 99 -26.24 12.35 11.64
CA ILE A 99 -27.64 12.76 11.41
C ILE A 99 -27.70 14.04 10.60
N ALA A 100 -26.87 15.05 10.90
CA ALA A 100 -26.83 16.31 10.17
C ALA A 100 -26.39 16.11 8.71
N PHE A 101 -25.41 15.25 8.45
CA PHE A 101 -24.97 14.91 7.10
C PHE A 101 -26.09 14.25 6.27
N PHE A 102 -26.79 13.26 6.84
CA PHE A 102 -27.92 12.62 6.16
C PHE A 102 -29.08 13.58 5.96
N ALA A 103 -29.40 14.42 6.96
CA ALA A 103 -30.45 15.42 6.85
C ALA A 103 -30.15 16.44 5.75
N ALA A 104 -28.92 16.97 5.69
CA ALA A 104 -28.49 17.90 4.65
C ALA A 104 -28.56 17.27 3.25
N THR A 105 -28.08 16.04 3.11
CA THR A 105 -28.15 15.28 1.84
C THR A 105 -29.59 15.07 1.40
N PHE A 106 -30.46 14.67 2.33
CA PHE A 106 -31.89 14.48 2.06
C PHE A 106 -32.57 15.78 1.60
N VAL A 107 -32.26 16.90 2.26
CA VAL A 107 -32.76 18.23 1.86
C VAL A 107 -32.28 18.60 0.45
N ILE A 108 -31.02 18.33 0.10
CA ILE A 108 -30.49 18.58 -1.25
C ILE A 108 -31.26 17.76 -2.29
N ILE A 109 -31.50 16.47 -2.04
CA ILE A 109 -32.25 15.58 -2.93
C ILE A 109 -33.69 16.07 -3.11
N LEU A 110 -34.37 16.45 -2.03
CA LEU A 110 -35.71 17.02 -2.09
C LEU A 110 -35.75 18.32 -2.89
N THR A 111 -34.76 19.19 -2.69
CA THR A 111 -34.66 20.47 -3.41
C THR A 111 -34.47 20.24 -4.90
N PHE A 112 -33.65 19.26 -5.27
CA PHE A 112 -33.45 18.87 -6.67
C PHE A 112 -34.74 18.33 -7.29
N LEU A 113 -35.41 17.39 -6.62
CA LEU A 113 -36.69 16.84 -7.09
C LEU A 113 -37.76 17.94 -7.23
N GLN A 114 -37.90 18.80 -6.23
CA GLN A 114 -38.82 19.94 -6.26
C GLN A 114 -38.55 20.83 -7.47
N THR A 115 -37.28 21.19 -7.69
CA THR A 115 -36.87 22.04 -8.83
C THR A 115 -37.16 21.36 -10.16
N PHE A 116 -36.88 20.06 -10.26
CA PHE A 116 -37.13 19.26 -11.46
C PHE A 116 -38.62 19.19 -11.81
N TYR A 117 -39.48 18.84 -10.85
CA TYR A 117 -40.94 18.79 -11.05
C TYR A 117 -41.55 20.18 -11.30
N THR A 118 -40.97 21.24 -10.73
CA THR A 118 -41.43 22.63 -10.97
C THR A 118 -41.07 23.10 -12.37
N MET A 119 -39.90 22.72 -12.90
CA MET A 119 -39.47 23.11 -14.26
C MET A 119 -40.07 22.24 -15.37
N PHE A 120 -40.34 20.97 -15.11
CA PHE A 120 -40.98 20.05 -16.06
C PHE A 120 -42.31 19.55 -15.51
N PRO A 121 -43.35 20.40 -15.38
CA PRO A 121 -44.67 19.93 -15.07
C PRO A 121 -45.14 19.03 -16.22
N GLN A 122 -45.38 17.74 -15.95
CA GLN A 122 -46.01 16.86 -16.94
C GLN A 122 -47.43 17.37 -17.20
N SER A 123 -47.68 17.82 -18.44
CA SER A 123 -49.00 18.14 -19.00
C SER A 123 -49.85 16.91 -19.20
#